data_AF-A0A959LA01-F1
#
_entry.id   AF-A0A959LA01-F1
#
_cell.length_a   1.000
_cell.length_b   1.000
_cell.length_c   1.000
_cell.angle_alpha   90.00
_cell.angle_beta   90.00
_cell.angle_gamma   90.00
#
_symmetry.space_group_name_H-M   'P 1'
#
loop_
_entity.id
_entity.type
_entity.pdbx_description
1 polymer ?
#
loop_
_entity_poly.entity_id
_entity_poly.type
_entity_poly.pdbx_seq_one_letter_code
_entity_poly.pdbx_strand_id
1 'polypeptide(L)'
;MKIFISIFLFIVLSLSQGTSQELVLPSPCDLLEESDMMGLFNADKGSLTMYKDDQLQKYNRKKCFYSWDKPNSEVKVFLEFKRNPDVSLYPQRFEEDLNQFLEKGIKVSKSEKLIFKFEPMDSMGFPAIYSGNMNNEKILIFRLDNDYIISLHYQEFVDYDIGDFRPAFIDAARRLLTNLDIYRRER
;
A
#
# COMPACT_ATOMS: atom_id res chain seq x y z
N MET A 1 14.95 -73.85 2.11
CA MET A 1 14.97 -72.67 3.02
C MET A 1 15.82 -71.59 2.37
N LYS A 2 15.19 -70.64 1.67
CA LYS A 2 15.83 -69.43 1.11
C LYS A 2 14.85 -68.27 1.28
N ILE A 3 15.37 -67.20 1.87
CA ILE A 3 14.65 -66.10 2.51
C ILE A 3 14.21 -65.09 1.44
N PHE A 4 12.93 -64.69 1.47
CA PHE A 4 12.41 -63.54 0.74
C PHE A 4 12.85 -62.26 1.44
N ILE A 5 13.68 -61.45 0.80
CA ILE A 5 13.99 -60.09 1.26
C ILE A 5 13.02 -59.15 0.55
N SER A 6 11.99 -58.73 1.29
CA SER A 6 11.05 -57.70 0.85
C SER A 6 11.68 -56.33 1.15
N ILE A 7 12.13 -55.63 0.11
CA ILE A 7 12.68 -54.28 0.24
C ILE A 7 11.50 -53.30 0.15
N PHE A 8 11.04 -52.83 1.32
CA PHE A 8 10.14 -51.68 1.41
C PHE A 8 10.96 -50.41 1.16
N LEU A 9 10.81 -49.85 -0.03
CA LEU A 9 11.36 -48.55 -0.41
C LEU A 9 10.47 -47.46 0.19
N PHE A 10 10.84 -46.94 1.37
CA PHE A 10 10.26 -45.71 1.90
C PHE A 10 10.81 -44.52 1.11
N ILE A 11 10.01 -44.03 0.16
CA ILE A 11 10.22 -42.71 -0.44
C ILE A 11 9.84 -41.70 0.64
N VAL A 12 10.84 -41.13 1.31
CA VAL A 12 10.67 -39.93 2.12
C VAL A 12 10.43 -38.78 1.14
N LEU A 13 9.16 -38.45 0.93
CA LEU A 13 8.74 -37.18 0.36
C LEU A 13 9.20 -36.09 1.33
N SER A 14 10.38 -35.53 1.05
CA SER A 14 10.83 -34.28 1.64
C SER A 14 9.86 -33.17 1.22
N LEU A 15 8.85 -32.93 2.06
CA LEU A 15 8.13 -31.67 2.07
C LEU A 15 9.17 -30.58 2.33
N SER A 16 9.67 -29.94 1.26
CA SER A 16 10.35 -28.67 1.40
C SER A 16 9.29 -27.69 1.91
N GLN A 17 9.22 -27.54 3.23
CA GLN A 17 8.65 -26.35 3.84
C GLN A 17 9.52 -25.19 3.35
N GLY A 18 9.13 -24.62 2.22
CA GLY A 18 9.63 -23.33 1.80
C GLY A 18 9.30 -22.39 2.93
N THR A 19 10.30 -22.06 3.74
CA THR A 19 10.23 -20.94 4.66
C THR A 19 10.01 -19.73 3.77
N SER A 20 8.75 -19.31 3.62
CA SER A 20 8.42 -17.97 3.15
C SER A 20 9.24 -17.03 4.02
N GLN A 21 10.32 -16.46 3.47
CA GLN A 21 11.07 -15.44 4.17
C GLN A 21 10.07 -14.31 4.42
N GLU A 22 9.76 -14.09 5.70
CA GLU A 22 8.88 -13.02 6.12
C GLU A 22 9.41 -11.70 5.54
N LEU A 23 8.65 -11.13 4.58
CA LEU A 23 9.07 -9.92 3.89
C LEU A 23 9.12 -8.77 4.90
N VAL A 24 10.31 -8.32 5.26
CA VAL A 24 10.51 -7.11 6.07
C VAL A 24 10.44 -5.90 5.15
N LEU A 25 9.26 -5.29 5.02
CA LEU A 25 9.11 -4.07 4.25
C LEU A 25 9.95 -2.92 4.86
N PRO A 26 10.61 -2.09 4.02
CA PRO A 26 11.24 -0.85 4.49
C PRO A 26 10.18 0.15 4.96
N SER A 27 10.61 1.31 5.47
CA SER A 27 9.66 2.39 5.67
C SER A 27 9.17 2.93 4.33
N PRO A 28 7.91 3.35 4.21
CA PRO A 28 7.44 4.00 3.01
C PRO A 28 8.21 5.30 2.69
N CYS A 29 8.72 6.00 3.71
CA CYS A 29 9.56 7.19 3.50
C CYS A 29 10.90 6.88 2.81
N ASP A 30 11.39 5.65 2.98
CA ASP A 30 12.65 5.21 2.37
C ASP A 30 12.43 4.76 0.90
N LEU A 31 11.17 4.67 0.46
CA LEU A 31 10.79 4.24 -0.89
C LEU A 31 10.28 5.37 -1.78
N LEU A 32 9.74 6.44 -1.21
CA LEU A 32 9.41 7.67 -1.93
C LEU A 32 10.07 8.81 -1.17
N GLU A 33 11.19 9.31 -1.67
CA GLU A 33 11.90 10.38 -0.98
C GLU A 33 11.24 11.73 -1.25
N GLU A 34 11.67 12.77 -0.54
CA GLU A 34 11.19 14.14 -0.74
C GLU A 34 11.25 14.58 -2.21
N SER A 35 12.32 14.22 -2.93
CA SER A 35 12.46 14.54 -4.36
C SER A 35 11.42 13.86 -5.25
N ASP A 36 11.00 12.63 -4.91
CA ASP A 36 9.91 11.97 -5.64
C ASP A 36 8.61 12.72 -5.40
N MET A 37 8.33 13.09 -4.15
CA MET A 37 7.10 13.80 -3.78
C MET A 37 7.00 15.18 -4.44
N MET A 38 8.12 15.90 -4.51
CA MET A 38 8.21 17.15 -5.26
C MET A 38 7.86 16.97 -6.73
N GLY A 39 8.42 15.94 -7.39
CA GLY A 39 8.17 15.68 -8.80
C GLY A 39 6.75 15.18 -9.09
N LEU A 40 6.22 14.32 -8.24
CA LEU A 40 4.93 13.64 -8.44
C LEU A 40 3.73 14.55 -8.14
N PHE A 41 3.83 15.35 -7.08
CA PHE A 41 2.71 16.15 -6.56
C PHE A 41 2.94 17.66 -6.67
N ASN A 42 4.00 18.08 -7.37
CA ASN A 42 4.39 19.47 -7.54
C ASN A 42 4.53 20.19 -6.19
N ALA A 43 5.18 19.51 -5.22
CA ALA A 43 5.42 20.08 -3.90
C ALA A 43 6.52 21.15 -3.95
N ASP A 44 6.35 22.23 -3.18
CA ASP A 44 7.36 23.27 -3.07
C ASP A 44 8.51 22.80 -2.18
N LYS A 45 9.74 22.85 -2.72
CA LYS A 45 10.97 22.47 -2.02
C LYS A 45 11.17 23.26 -0.73
N GLY A 46 10.72 24.52 -0.70
CA GLY A 46 10.97 25.44 0.41
C GLY A 46 10.15 25.15 1.67
N SER A 47 9.04 24.42 1.54
CA SER A 47 8.06 24.19 2.62
C SER A 47 7.73 22.71 2.86
N LEU A 48 8.34 21.79 2.11
CA LEU A 48 8.12 20.36 2.30
C LEU A 48 8.70 19.88 3.63
N THR A 49 7.84 19.26 4.43
CA THR A 49 8.20 18.56 5.65
C THR A 49 7.81 17.09 5.53
N MET A 50 8.70 16.19 5.98
CA MET A 50 8.47 14.75 6.01
C MET A 50 8.47 14.22 7.44
N TYR A 51 7.54 13.33 7.76
CA TYR A 51 7.44 12.65 9.05
C TYR A 51 7.24 11.14 8.87
N LYS A 52 8.05 10.35 9.57
CA LYS A 52 8.07 8.89 9.53
C LYS A 52 7.44 8.30 10.79
N ASP A 53 6.52 7.34 10.63
CA ASP A 53 5.90 6.60 11.73
C ASP A 53 5.88 5.09 11.45
N ASP A 54 6.92 4.40 11.92
CA ASP A 54 7.13 2.97 11.71
C ASP A 54 6.69 2.14 12.92
N GLN A 55 5.38 1.91 13.05
CA GLN A 55 4.80 1.17 14.19
C GLN A 55 4.42 -0.28 13.82
N LEU A 56 5.31 -0.98 13.10
CA LEU A 56 4.99 -2.31 12.57
C LEU A 56 4.68 -3.31 13.70
N GLN A 57 5.46 -3.31 14.78
CA GLN A 57 5.28 -4.26 15.89
C GLN A 57 4.00 -4.04 16.70
N LYS A 58 3.49 -2.81 16.75
CA LYS A 58 2.34 -2.46 17.60
C LYS A 58 1.02 -2.44 16.83
N TYR A 59 1.08 -2.05 15.55
CA TYR A 59 -0.12 -1.77 14.76
C TYR A 59 -0.13 -2.42 13.38
N ASN A 60 0.86 -3.28 13.07
CA ASN A 60 1.00 -3.92 11.76
C ASN A 60 0.97 -2.92 10.59
N ARG A 61 1.55 -1.73 10.81
CA ARG A 61 1.56 -0.65 9.82
C ARG A 61 2.83 0.18 9.87
N LYS A 62 3.24 0.71 8.72
CA LYS A 62 4.28 1.73 8.58
C LYS A 62 3.72 2.88 7.77
N LYS A 63 4.10 4.11 8.13
CA LYS A 63 3.51 5.33 7.58
C LYS A 63 4.59 6.33 7.23
N CYS A 64 4.37 7.02 6.12
CA CYS A 64 5.04 8.25 5.80
C CYS A 64 4.03 9.38 5.60
N PHE A 65 4.36 10.55 6.12
CA PHE A 65 3.58 11.76 5.98
C PHE A 65 4.44 12.83 5.35
N TYR A 66 3.89 13.51 4.35
CA TYR A 66 4.47 14.69 3.74
C TYR A 66 3.48 15.82 3.87
N SER A 67 3.96 17.02 4.16
CA SER A 67 3.14 18.22 4.14
C SER A 67 3.92 19.39 3.61
N TRP A 68 3.23 20.28 2.91
CA TRP A 68 3.80 21.53 2.43
C TRP A 68 2.71 22.58 2.27
N ASP A 69 3.11 23.84 2.27
CA ASP A 69 2.21 24.96 2.06
C ASP A 69 2.09 25.30 0.58
N LYS A 70 0.87 25.64 0.16
CA LYS A 70 0.55 26.31 -1.10
C LYS A 70 -0.05 27.69 -0.81
N PRO A 71 -0.14 28.61 -1.79
CA PRO A 71 -0.82 29.87 -1.58
C PRO A 71 -2.26 29.66 -1.07
N ASN A 72 -2.50 30.01 0.19
CA ASN A 72 -3.79 29.89 0.90
C ASN A 72 -4.27 28.46 1.22
N SER A 73 -3.42 27.44 1.13
CA SER A 73 -3.79 26.07 1.51
C SER A 73 -2.60 25.29 2.07
N GLU A 74 -2.90 24.27 2.87
CA GLU A 74 -1.93 23.26 3.28
C GLU A 74 -2.22 21.98 2.48
N VAL A 75 -1.16 21.28 2.07
CA VAL A 75 -1.26 19.96 1.42
C VAL A 75 -0.67 18.90 2.35
N LYS A 76 -1.34 17.75 2.40
CA LYS A 76 -0.88 16.56 3.10
C LYS A 76 -0.92 15.36 2.16
N VAL A 77 0.18 14.63 2.08
CA VAL A 77 0.24 13.31 1.45
C VAL A 77 0.58 12.27 2.49
N PHE A 78 -0.20 11.19 2.52
CA PHE A 78 -0.04 10.09 3.46
C PHE A 78 0.12 8.78 2.70
N LEU A 79 1.17 8.04 3.03
CA LEU A 79 1.46 6.73 2.49
C LEU A 79 1.50 5.71 3.64
N GLU A 80 0.72 4.63 3.54
CA GLU A 80 0.67 3.57 4.54
C GLU A 80 0.88 2.20 3.92
N PHE A 81 1.75 1.42 4.54
CA PHE A 81 1.82 -0.03 4.36
C PHE A 81 1.13 -0.68 5.53
N LYS A 82 0.10 -1.47 5.26
CA LYS A 82 -0.60 -2.26 6.27
C LYS A 82 -0.38 -3.74 5.99
N ARG A 83 0.08 -4.45 7.02
CA ARG A 83 0.34 -5.89 6.98
C ARG A 83 -0.89 -6.67 7.43
N ASN A 84 -1.13 -7.82 6.81
CA ASN A 84 -2.07 -8.83 7.28
C ASN A 84 -1.36 -9.70 8.34
N PRO A 85 -1.63 -9.52 9.64
CA PRO A 85 -0.99 -10.34 10.67
C PRO A 85 -1.46 -11.81 10.64
N ASP A 86 -2.62 -12.06 10.03
CA ASP A 86 -3.31 -13.34 10.06
C ASP A 86 -3.21 -14.08 8.72
N VAL A 87 -2.23 -13.76 7.87
CA VAL A 87 -2.16 -14.27 6.48
C VAL A 87 -2.15 -15.80 6.39
N SER A 88 -1.60 -16.50 7.39
CA SER A 88 -1.63 -17.97 7.44
C SER A 88 -3.03 -18.54 7.71
N LEU A 89 -3.90 -17.78 8.37
CA LEU A 89 -5.26 -18.18 8.73
C LEU A 89 -6.29 -17.61 7.74
N TYR A 90 -6.02 -16.43 7.19
CA TYR A 90 -6.94 -15.66 6.36
C TYR A 90 -6.19 -14.85 5.28
N PRO A 91 -5.65 -15.53 4.26
CA PRO A 91 -4.83 -14.90 3.22
C PRO A 91 -5.60 -13.94 2.31
N GLN A 92 -6.91 -14.13 2.15
CA GLN A 92 -7.75 -13.33 1.25
C GLN A 92 -8.24 -12.02 1.88
N ARG A 93 -7.90 -11.73 3.14
CA ARG A 93 -8.37 -10.55 3.89
C ARG A 93 -8.31 -9.25 3.09
N PHE A 94 -7.16 -8.95 2.47
CA PHE A 94 -6.99 -7.70 1.72
C PHE A 94 -7.66 -7.68 0.36
N GLU A 95 -7.93 -8.86 -0.23
CA GLU A 95 -8.82 -8.94 -1.38
C GLU A 95 -10.25 -8.56 -0.99
N GLU A 96 -10.73 -9.14 0.11
CA GLU A 96 -12.06 -8.87 0.62
C GLU A 96 -12.20 -7.42 1.08
N ASP A 97 -11.18 -6.83 1.72
CA ASP A 97 -11.15 -5.41 2.08
C ASP A 97 -11.30 -4.52 0.83
N LEU A 98 -10.55 -4.77 -0.25
CA LEU A 98 -10.65 -4.00 -1.50
C LEU A 98 -12.04 -4.11 -2.13
N ASN A 99 -12.59 -5.33 -2.22
CA ASN A 99 -13.93 -5.56 -2.76
C ASN A 99 -14.99 -4.85 -1.90
N GLN A 100 -14.85 -4.90 -0.58
CA GLN A 100 -15.75 -4.20 0.33
C GLN A 100 -15.66 -2.68 0.16
N PHE A 101 -14.47 -2.11 -0.06
CA PHE A 101 -14.29 -0.69 -0.32
C PHE A 101 -14.92 -0.26 -1.65
N LEU A 102 -14.85 -1.11 -2.69
CA LEU A 102 -15.56 -0.86 -3.96
C LEU A 102 -17.08 -0.87 -3.78
N GLU A 103 -17.61 -1.83 -3.04
CA GLU A 103 -19.06 -1.99 -2.85
C GLU A 103 -19.66 -0.92 -1.94
N LYS A 104 -19.00 -0.64 -0.80
CA LYS A 104 -19.58 0.14 0.31
C LYS A 104 -18.92 1.50 0.50
N GLY A 105 -17.74 1.71 -0.07
CA GLY A 105 -16.91 2.87 0.21
C GLY A 105 -16.31 2.87 1.61
N ILE A 106 -15.61 3.95 1.94
CA ILE A 106 -15.02 4.19 3.26
C ILE A 106 -15.64 5.46 3.85
N LYS A 107 -16.16 5.38 5.08
CA LYS A 107 -16.70 6.56 5.77
C LYS A 107 -15.57 7.54 6.12
N VAL A 108 -15.80 8.83 5.86
CA VAL A 108 -14.87 9.89 6.26
C VAL A 108 -14.88 10.00 7.78
N SER A 109 -13.70 10.03 8.39
CA SER A 109 -13.57 10.22 9.83
C SER A 109 -14.28 11.50 10.27
N LYS A 110 -15.09 11.40 11.34
CA LYS A 110 -15.87 12.51 11.91
C LYS A 110 -17.00 13.05 11.03
N SER A 111 -17.36 12.36 9.94
CA SER A 111 -18.56 12.67 9.16
C SER A 111 -19.42 11.43 8.96
N GLU A 112 -20.67 11.49 9.39
CA GLU A 112 -21.62 10.38 9.20
C GLU A 112 -22.20 10.33 7.79
N LYS A 113 -22.08 11.42 7.03
CA LYS A 113 -22.72 11.60 5.71
C LYS A 113 -21.75 11.43 4.55
N LEU A 114 -20.46 11.66 4.76
CA LEU A 114 -19.46 11.61 3.70
C LEU A 114 -18.84 10.22 3.59
N ILE A 115 -18.80 9.71 2.36
CA ILE A 115 -18.26 8.38 2.03
C ILE A 115 -17.33 8.54 0.82
N PHE A 116 -16.09 8.09 0.96
CA PHE A 116 -15.18 7.85 -0.15
C PHE A 116 -15.74 6.69 -0.98
N LYS A 117 -16.12 6.98 -2.21
CA LYS A 117 -16.52 6.00 -3.22
C LYS A 117 -15.31 5.66 -4.06
N PHE A 118 -15.17 4.37 -4.37
CA PHE A 118 -14.04 3.86 -5.11
C PHE A 118 -14.47 3.31 -6.45
N GLU A 119 -13.55 3.37 -7.41
CA GLU A 119 -13.63 2.70 -8.69
C GLU A 119 -12.37 1.86 -8.92
N PRO A 120 -12.43 0.79 -9.71
CA PRO A 120 -11.25 0.00 -10.07
C PRO A 120 -10.25 0.81 -10.89
N MET A 121 -8.95 0.50 -10.72
CA MET A 121 -7.84 1.04 -11.52
C MET A 121 -7.19 -0.05 -12.38
N ASP A 122 -7.87 -0.44 -13.46
CA ASP A 122 -7.47 -1.56 -14.32
C ASP A 122 -6.12 -1.34 -15.03
N SER A 123 -5.72 -0.08 -15.25
CA SER A 123 -4.50 0.28 -15.99
C SER A 123 -3.18 0.07 -15.22
N MET A 124 -3.25 -0.35 -13.96
CA MET A 124 -2.06 -0.52 -13.11
C MET A 124 -1.39 -1.89 -13.26
N GLY A 125 -2.11 -2.91 -13.75
CA GLY A 125 -1.60 -4.28 -13.83
C GLY A 125 -1.58 -5.04 -12.50
N PHE A 126 -2.15 -4.46 -11.44
CA PHE A 126 -2.36 -5.07 -10.14
C PHE A 126 -3.66 -4.55 -9.52
N PRO A 127 -4.26 -5.28 -8.54
CA PRO A 127 -5.53 -4.87 -7.93
C PRO A 127 -5.40 -3.54 -7.21
N ALA A 128 -6.06 -2.52 -7.73
CA ALA A 128 -6.02 -1.16 -7.23
C ALA A 128 -7.37 -0.48 -7.39
N ILE A 129 -7.68 0.43 -6.48
CA ILE A 129 -8.94 1.17 -6.43
C ILE A 129 -8.65 2.64 -6.12
N TYR A 130 -9.41 3.54 -6.72
CA TYR A 130 -9.22 4.98 -6.57
C TYR A 130 -10.51 5.68 -6.16
N SER A 131 -10.38 6.63 -5.23
CA SER A 131 -11.46 7.52 -4.83
C SER A 131 -11.15 8.94 -5.31
N GLY A 132 -11.94 9.38 -6.30
CA GLY A 132 -11.90 10.73 -6.84
C GLY A 132 -13.07 11.62 -6.43
N ASN A 133 -14.01 11.12 -5.61
CA ASN A 133 -15.31 11.75 -5.41
C ASN A 133 -15.34 12.85 -4.35
N MET A 134 -14.24 13.09 -3.63
CA MET A 134 -14.12 14.23 -2.72
C MET A 134 -13.37 15.35 -3.42
N ASN A 135 -13.87 16.58 -3.28
CA ASN A 135 -13.27 17.75 -3.93
C ASN A 135 -11.83 17.96 -3.51
N ASN A 136 -11.49 17.69 -2.26
CA ASN A 136 -10.24 18.11 -1.64
C ASN A 136 -9.38 16.95 -1.10
N GLU A 137 -9.80 15.70 -1.35
CA GLU A 137 -9.07 14.50 -0.94
C GLU A 137 -9.18 13.42 -2.01
N LYS A 138 -8.08 12.77 -2.33
CA LYS A 138 -7.97 11.71 -3.32
C LYS A 138 -7.22 10.53 -2.70
N ILE A 139 -7.70 9.31 -2.97
CA ILE A 139 -7.15 8.10 -2.34
C ILE A 139 -6.91 7.04 -3.39
N LEU A 140 -5.71 6.47 -3.42
CA LEU A 140 -5.40 5.22 -4.10
C LEU A 140 -5.14 4.14 -3.06
N ILE A 141 -5.76 2.98 -3.21
CA ILE A 141 -5.48 1.79 -2.41
C ILE A 141 -5.16 0.65 -3.36
N PHE A 142 -4.07 -0.07 -3.13
CA PHE A 142 -3.71 -1.22 -3.95
C PHE A 142 -3.11 -2.35 -3.12
N ARG A 143 -3.32 -3.57 -3.61
CA ARG A 143 -2.80 -4.78 -2.99
C ARG A 143 -1.45 -5.14 -3.63
N LEU A 144 -0.43 -5.36 -2.80
CA LEU A 144 0.86 -5.88 -3.26
C LEU A 144 0.80 -7.40 -3.41
N ASP A 145 0.31 -8.07 -2.37
CA ASP A 145 0.15 -9.52 -2.24
C ASP A 145 -0.86 -9.81 -1.11
N ASN A 146 -0.95 -11.05 -0.63
CA ASN A 146 -1.84 -11.41 0.47
C ASN A 146 -1.38 -10.86 1.84
N ASP A 147 -0.11 -10.44 1.92
CA ASP A 147 0.51 -9.98 3.16
C ASP A 147 0.35 -8.47 3.33
N TYR A 148 0.21 -7.71 2.24
CA TYR A 148 0.24 -6.24 2.28
C TYR A 148 -0.79 -5.54 1.39
N ILE A 149 -1.40 -4.50 1.97
CA ILE A 149 -2.14 -3.45 1.27
C ILE A 149 -1.45 -2.11 1.48
N ILE A 150 -1.43 -1.29 0.42
CA ILE A 150 -0.79 0.01 0.39
C ILE A 150 -1.86 1.07 0.09
N SER A 151 -1.86 2.16 0.85
CA SER A 151 -2.72 3.32 0.57
C SER A 151 -1.91 4.60 0.43
N LEU A 152 -2.27 5.39 -0.57
CA LEU A 152 -1.76 6.73 -0.87
C LEU A 152 -2.94 7.70 -0.78
N HIS A 153 -2.83 8.72 0.06
CA HIS A 153 -3.85 9.75 0.23
C HIS A 153 -3.22 11.09 -0.09
N TYR A 154 -3.89 11.90 -0.90
CA TYR A 154 -3.58 13.30 -1.11
C TYR A 154 -4.75 14.12 -0.58
N GLN A 155 -4.47 15.08 0.30
CA GLN A 155 -5.45 16.01 0.83
C GLN A 155 -4.93 17.44 0.70
N GLU A 156 -5.77 18.34 0.26
CA GLU A 156 -5.49 19.77 0.26
C GLU A 156 -6.61 20.51 0.99
N PHE A 157 -6.28 21.42 1.89
CA PHE A 157 -7.27 22.10 2.73
C PHE A 157 -7.90 23.30 1.99
N VAL A 158 -8.78 22.99 1.03
CA VAL A 158 -9.49 23.95 0.16
C VAL A 158 -10.97 23.62 0.00
N ASP A 159 -11.74 24.57 -0.53
CA ASP A 159 -13.19 24.46 -0.79
C ASP A 159 -13.55 24.20 -2.27
N TYR A 160 -12.54 24.11 -3.15
CA TYR A 160 -12.70 23.78 -4.57
C TYR A 160 -12.24 22.35 -4.89
N ASP A 161 -12.57 21.88 -6.09
CA ASP A 161 -12.09 20.58 -6.58
C ASP A 161 -10.63 20.68 -7.05
N ILE A 162 -9.75 19.91 -6.42
CA ILE A 162 -8.31 19.85 -6.73
C ILE A 162 -8.01 19.11 -8.03
N GLY A 163 -9.02 18.56 -8.70
CA GLY A 163 -8.89 17.86 -9.97
C GLY A 163 -8.47 16.40 -9.80
N ASP A 164 -8.09 15.77 -10.91
CA ASP A 164 -7.79 14.35 -10.95
C ASP A 164 -6.31 14.04 -10.64
N PHE A 165 -6.09 13.19 -9.64
CA PHE A 165 -4.75 12.75 -9.21
C PHE A 165 -4.39 11.34 -9.68
N ARG A 166 -5.23 10.68 -10.50
CA ARG A 166 -4.90 9.35 -11.04
C ARG A 166 -3.50 9.27 -11.68
N PRO A 167 -3.07 10.21 -12.55
CA PRO A 167 -1.73 10.13 -13.16
C PRO A 167 -0.61 10.17 -12.12
N ALA A 168 -0.67 11.12 -11.19
CA ALA A 168 0.33 11.27 -10.13
C ALA A 168 0.38 10.03 -9.22
N PHE A 169 -0.77 9.45 -8.87
CA PHE A 169 -0.82 8.23 -8.07
C PHE A 169 -0.33 6.99 -8.81
N ILE A 170 -0.61 6.86 -10.11
CA ILE A 170 -0.05 5.78 -10.93
C ILE A 170 1.47 5.85 -10.93
N ASP A 171 2.04 7.03 -11.13
CA ASP A 171 3.48 7.21 -11.16
C ASP A 171 4.11 6.99 -9.78
N ALA A 172 3.45 7.46 -8.72
CA ALA A 172 3.88 7.21 -7.34
C ALA A 172 3.90 5.71 -7.02
N ALA A 173 2.83 4.97 -7.35
CA ALA A 173 2.75 3.53 -7.12
C ALA A 173 3.81 2.77 -7.92
N ARG A 174 4.03 3.12 -9.18
CA ARG A 174 5.09 2.51 -10.02
C ARG A 174 6.49 2.73 -9.44
N ARG A 175 6.80 3.96 -9.01
CA ARG A 175 8.08 4.28 -8.36
C ARG A 175 8.26 3.50 -7.06
N LEU A 176 7.22 3.47 -6.23
CA LEU A 176 7.22 2.74 -4.97
C LEU A 176 7.49 1.25 -5.18
N LEU A 177 6.81 0.61 -6.14
CA LEU A 177 7.01 -0.80 -6.46
C LEU A 177 8.41 -1.07 -7.03
N THR A 178 8.92 -0.16 -7.86
CA THR A 178 10.30 -0.25 -8.41
C THR A 178 11.34 -0.18 -7.30
N ASN A 179 11.21 0.79 -6.39
CA ASN A 179 12.14 0.97 -5.27
C ASN A 179 12.05 -0.18 -4.27
N LEU A 180 10.85 -0.73 -4.06
CA LEU A 180 10.66 -1.91 -3.23
C LEU A 180 11.35 -3.15 -3.84
N ASP A 181 11.28 -3.32 -5.16
CA ASP A 181 11.98 -4.40 -5.85
C ASP A 181 13.51 -4.26 -5.76
N ILE A 182 14.04 -3.04 -5.91
CA ILE A 182 15.46 -2.75 -5.70
C ILE A 182 15.88 -3.13 -4.28
N TYR A 183 15.14 -2.64 -3.27
CA TYR A 183 15.42 -2.93 -1.87
C TYR A 183 15.41 -4.44 -1.56
N ARG A 184 14.52 -5.21 -2.20
CA ARG A 184 14.47 -6.67 -2.06
C ARG A 184 15.70 -7.37 -2.65
N ARG A 185 16.27 -6.84 -3.73
CA ARG A 185 17.44 -7.43 -4.41
C ARG A 185 18.77 -7.15 -3.69
N GLU A 186 18.82 -6.10 -2.88
CA GLU A 186 20.03 -5.68 -2.16
C GLU A 186 20.21 -6.38 -0.79
N ARG A 187 19.33 -7.33 -0.44
CA ARG A 187 19.36 -8.07 0.83
C ARG A 187 19.27 -9.58 0.62
#